data_AF-A0A9W8NZV3-F1
#
_entry.id   AF-A0A9W8NZV3-F1
#
_cell.length_a   1.000
_cell.length_b   1.000
_cell.length_c   1.000
_cell.angle_alpha   90.00
_cell.angle_beta   90.00
_cell.angle_gamma   90.00
#
_symmetry.space_group_name_H-M   'P 1'
#
loop_
_entity.id
_entity.type
_entity.pdbx_description
1 polymer ?
#
loop_
_entity_poly.entity_id
_entity_poly.type
_entity_poly.pdbx_seq_one_letter_code
_entity_poly.pdbx_strand_id
1 'polypeptide(L)'
;MTRSSLNSSSAANGAPRSNIGPSITPSLNAQVPPLNKSRFETSYNQWCLTKAIVHDPRLLAFENRQIDLFLLHCLVMREGGIATVTRKELWPVIAGRLSIINFPSEPPRSGPVAAMHVKNVYKEYLAAFDALYMANVMDSRRKASHTPGLFPQSVSSAPEASRSSSPEPACMTVAHADKPPAELKARGLSEPMISFVENNRSSLQDMSADQKNFMDETSRSQFPQDPMSGNVNVGRTFTNYLLVSLLLSIMFLIVCSVYC
;
A
#
# COMPACT_ATOMS: atom_id res chain seq x y z
N MET A 1 -41.44 37.79 29.86
CA MET A 1 -42.76 37.33 30.37
C MET A 1 -43.54 36.95 29.13
N THR A 2 -43.77 35.67 28.80
CA THR A 2 -44.73 34.77 29.47
C THR A 2 -44.42 33.30 29.15
N ARG A 3 -44.63 32.46 30.16
CA ARG A 3 -44.65 30.98 30.15
C ARG A 3 -45.87 30.45 29.37
N SER A 4 -45.80 29.21 28.88
CA SER A 4 -46.82 28.12 29.01
C SER A 4 -46.31 26.88 28.24
N SER A 5 -45.86 25.82 28.92
CA SER A 5 -46.63 24.65 29.42
C SER A 5 -47.09 23.69 28.32
N LEU A 6 -46.39 22.55 28.17
CA LEU A 6 -46.73 21.22 28.70
C LEU A 6 -47.76 20.47 27.83
N ASN A 7 -47.34 19.38 27.19
CA ASN A 7 -48.21 18.21 27.08
C ASN A 7 -47.39 16.91 27.16
N SER A 8 -47.76 16.12 28.16
CA SER A 8 -47.28 14.77 28.44
C SER A 8 -48.28 13.78 27.85
N SER A 9 -47.82 12.72 27.18
CA SER A 9 -48.57 11.46 27.08
C SER A 9 -47.66 10.31 26.67
N SER A 10 -47.65 9.33 27.57
CA SER A 10 -46.95 8.05 27.52
C SER A 10 -47.51 7.09 26.47
N ALA A 11 -46.66 6.26 25.89
CA ALA A 11 -47.04 4.90 25.50
C ALA A 11 -45.81 3.98 25.58
N ALA A 12 -45.87 3.06 26.53
CA ALA A 12 -44.96 1.94 26.66
C ALA A 12 -45.12 1.00 25.47
N ASN A 13 -44.00 0.54 24.90
CA ASN A 13 -43.95 -0.71 24.15
C ASN A 13 -42.58 -1.36 24.43
N GLY A 14 -42.65 -2.52 25.09
CA GLY A 14 -41.50 -3.38 25.35
C GLY A 14 -40.98 -3.97 24.04
N ALA A 15 -39.66 -3.94 23.88
CA ALA A 15 -38.92 -4.63 22.84
C ALA A 15 -37.64 -5.23 23.44
N PRO A 16 -37.11 -6.31 22.87
CA PRO A 16 -36.40 -7.36 23.58
C PRO A 16 -34.96 -6.96 23.91
N ARG A 17 -34.51 -7.36 25.11
CA ARG A 17 -33.10 -7.33 25.54
C ARG A 17 -32.25 -8.09 24.54
N SER A 18 -31.67 -7.37 23.59
CA SER A 18 -30.63 -7.89 22.70
C SER A 18 -29.37 -8.02 23.54
N ASN A 19 -28.90 -9.25 23.64
CA ASN A 19 -27.73 -9.67 24.39
C ASN A 19 -26.51 -8.87 23.92
N ILE A 20 -26.09 -7.87 24.70
CA ILE A 20 -24.90 -7.06 24.45
C ILE A 20 -23.69 -7.93 24.85
N GLY A 21 -23.30 -8.83 23.95
CA GLY A 21 -21.97 -9.42 24.00
C GLY A 21 -20.94 -8.30 23.83
N PRO A 22 -19.86 -8.24 24.62
CA PRO A 22 -18.80 -7.28 24.39
C PRO A 22 -18.21 -7.58 23.01
N SER A 23 -18.58 -6.76 22.02
CA SER A 23 -17.92 -6.73 20.73
C SER A 23 -16.51 -6.24 20.99
N ILE A 24 -15.61 -7.21 21.20
CA ILE A 24 -14.17 -7.01 21.13
C ILE A 24 -13.93 -6.64 19.66
N THR A 25 -14.16 -5.37 19.32
CA THR A 25 -13.70 -4.83 18.06
C THR A 25 -12.19 -4.92 18.17
N PRO A 26 -11.52 -5.78 17.38
CA PRO A 26 -10.08 -5.79 17.37
C PRO A 26 -9.66 -4.36 17.07
N SER A 27 -8.82 -3.80 17.95
CA SER A 27 -8.18 -2.51 17.73
C SER A 27 -7.29 -2.67 16.49
N LEU A 28 -7.91 -2.57 15.31
CA LEU A 28 -7.32 -2.65 13.98
C LEU A 28 -6.57 -1.35 13.67
N ASN A 29 -5.93 -0.77 14.68
CA ASN A 29 -4.98 0.33 14.53
C ASN A 29 -3.64 -0.18 13.98
N ALA A 30 -3.70 -1.17 13.07
CA ALA A 30 -2.59 -1.61 12.28
C ALA A 30 -2.28 -0.49 11.28
N GLN A 31 -1.51 0.48 11.75
CA GLN A 31 -1.05 1.63 10.98
C GLN A 31 -0.43 1.11 9.68
N VAL A 32 -1.05 1.45 8.56
CA VAL A 32 -0.54 1.09 7.23
C VAL A 32 0.78 1.85 7.05
N PRO A 33 1.91 1.16 6.86
CA PRO A 33 3.18 1.85 6.67
C PRO A 33 3.11 2.68 5.38
N PRO A 34 3.67 3.90 5.35
CA PRO A 34 3.73 4.69 4.13
C PRO A 34 4.57 3.99 3.08
N LEU A 35 4.25 4.25 1.80
CA LEU A 35 5.06 3.77 0.68
C LEU A 35 6.45 4.41 0.71
N ASN A 36 7.47 3.69 0.23
CA ASN A 36 8.76 4.29 -0.08
C ASN A 36 8.64 5.15 -1.35
N LYS A 37 9.50 6.17 -1.46
CA LYS A 37 9.43 7.18 -2.53
C LYS A 37 9.35 6.59 -3.94
N SER A 38 10.25 5.66 -4.27
CA SER A 38 10.27 5.03 -5.59
C SER A 38 8.97 4.27 -5.93
N ARG A 39 8.37 3.54 -4.98
CA ARG A 39 7.10 2.85 -5.22
C ARG A 39 5.95 3.83 -5.31
N PHE A 40 5.94 4.87 -4.46
CA PHE A 40 4.95 5.93 -4.54
C PHE A 40 4.97 6.58 -5.92
N GLU A 41 6.11 7.07 -6.39
CA GLU A 41 6.23 7.73 -7.71
C GLU A 41 5.77 6.80 -8.83
N THR A 42 6.21 5.54 -8.82
CA THR A 42 5.81 4.55 -9.83
C THR A 42 4.31 4.31 -9.84
N SER A 43 3.72 3.97 -8.68
CA SER A 43 2.30 3.65 -8.56
C SER A 43 1.40 4.88 -8.78
N TYR A 44 1.85 6.04 -8.32
CA TYR A 44 1.12 7.29 -8.45
C TYR A 44 1.10 7.77 -9.90
N ASN A 45 2.24 7.74 -10.60
CA ASN A 45 2.30 8.06 -12.03
C ASN A 45 1.38 7.14 -12.85
N GLN A 46 1.41 5.83 -12.58
CA GLN A 46 0.52 4.88 -13.24
C GLN A 46 -0.96 5.19 -12.98
N TRP A 47 -1.29 5.57 -11.74
CA TRP A 47 -2.64 5.97 -11.37
C TRP A 47 -3.08 7.25 -12.08
N CYS A 48 -2.21 8.26 -12.18
CA CYS A 48 -2.47 9.48 -12.92
C CYS A 48 -2.73 9.21 -14.41
N LEU A 49 -1.94 8.34 -15.04
CA LEU A 49 -2.15 7.90 -16.42
C LEU A 49 -3.52 7.22 -16.59
N THR A 50 -3.86 6.31 -15.68
CA THR A 50 -5.11 5.52 -15.73
C THR A 50 -6.35 6.39 -15.51
N LYS A 51 -6.23 7.43 -14.68
CA LYS A 51 -7.34 8.35 -14.36
C LYS A 51 -7.34 9.63 -15.18
N ALA A 52 -6.42 9.76 -16.14
CA ALA A 52 -6.21 10.97 -16.93
C ALA A 52 -6.09 12.24 -16.06
N ILE A 53 -5.40 12.13 -14.93
CA ILE A 53 -5.23 13.23 -14.00
C ILE A 53 -4.12 14.14 -14.52
N VAL A 54 -4.50 15.39 -14.79
CA VAL A 54 -3.59 16.46 -15.18
C VAL A 54 -3.31 17.31 -13.95
N HIS A 55 -2.04 17.40 -13.56
CA HIS A 55 -1.63 18.29 -12.47
C HIS A 55 -1.69 19.75 -12.93
N ASP A 56 -2.43 20.57 -12.20
CA ASP A 56 -2.38 22.02 -12.38
C ASP A 56 -1.21 22.55 -11.52
N PRO A 57 -0.14 23.09 -12.14
CA PRO A 57 1.00 23.62 -11.40
C PRO A 57 0.62 24.75 -10.44
N ARG A 58 -0.49 25.46 -10.72
CA ARG A 58 -0.97 26.57 -9.88
C ARG A 58 -1.63 26.07 -8.60
N LEU A 59 -2.24 24.89 -8.63
CA LEU A 59 -2.80 24.26 -7.44
C LEU A 59 -1.71 23.55 -6.63
N LEU A 60 -0.63 23.11 -7.26
CA LEU A 60 0.52 22.50 -6.57
C LEU A 60 1.53 23.51 -6.05
N ALA A 61 1.30 24.81 -6.23
CA ALA A 61 2.16 25.86 -5.72
C ALA A 61 1.41 26.76 -4.74
N PHE A 62 2.00 26.99 -3.57
CA PHE A 62 1.49 27.94 -2.58
C PHE A 62 2.60 28.92 -2.20
N GLU A 63 2.36 30.21 -2.37
CA GLU A 63 3.35 31.28 -2.09
C GLU A 63 4.74 30.98 -2.68
N ASN A 64 4.76 30.62 -3.96
CA ASN A 64 5.98 30.33 -4.72
C ASN A 64 6.74 29.06 -4.27
N ARG A 65 6.15 28.23 -3.41
CA ARG A 65 6.70 26.92 -3.03
C ARG A 65 5.87 25.80 -3.64
N GLN A 66 6.54 24.81 -4.24
CA GLN A 66 5.87 23.61 -4.74
C GLN A 66 5.56 22.66 -3.58
N ILE A 67 4.38 22.06 -3.62
CA ILE A 67 3.92 21.07 -2.66
C ILE A 67 4.43 19.70 -3.09
N ASP A 68 5.31 19.10 -2.30
CA ASP A 68 5.75 17.72 -2.51
C ASP A 68 4.61 16.75 -2.13
N LEU A 69 3.99 16.15 -3.15
CA LEU A 69 2.89 15.20 -2.99
C LEU A 69 3.31 13.93 -2.25
N PHE A 70 4.55 13.47 -2.42
CA PHE A 70 5.06 12.29 -1.72
C PHE A 70 5.18 12.58 -0.22
N LEU A 71 5.77 13.72 0.14
CA LEU A 71 5.91 14.12 1.54
C LEU A 71 4.53 14.32 2.20
N LEU A 72 3.60 14.96 1.48
CA LEU A 72 2.21 15.13 1.93
C LEU A 72 1.53 13.78 2.18
N HIS A 73 1.66 12.82 1.27
CA HIS A 73 1.19 11.44 1.45
C HIS A 73 1.78 10.81 2.72
N CYS A 74 3.11 10.84 2.90
CA CYS A 74 3.76 10.25 4.07
C CYS A 74 3.28 10.87 5.38
N LEU A 75 3.11 12.20 5.43
CA LEU A 75 2.61 12.89 6.61
C LEU A 75 1.18 12.49 6.94
N VAL A 76 0.27 12.45 5.96
CA VAL A 76 -1.12 12.07 6.19
C VAL A 76 -1.25 10.60 6.61
N MET A 77 -0.50 9.69 5.95
CA MET A 77 -0.51 8.27 6.31
C MET A 77 0.06 8.02 7.70
N ARG A 78 1.12 8.75 8.08
CA ARG A 78 1.68 8.70 9.45
C ARG A 78 0.66 9.11 10.51
N GLU A 79 -0.16 10.12 10.23
CA GLU A 79 -1.20 10.57 11.16
C GLU A 79 -2.46 9.67 11.16
N GLY A 80 -2.45 8.56 10.40
CA GLY A 80 -3.57 7.61 10.34
C GLY A 80 -4.61 7.94 9.28
N GLY A 81 -4.21 8.60 8.20
CA GLY A 81 -5.05 8.89 7.03
C GLY A 81 -5.89 10.16 7.15
N ILE A 82 -6.58 10.50 6.05
CA ILE A 82 -7.33 11.76 5.89
C ILE A 82 -8.40 11.99 6.97
N ALA A 83 -9.08 10.91 7.40
CA ALA A 83 -10.15 10.99 8.39
C ALA A 83 -9.62 11.43 9.76
N THR A 84 -8.46 10.89 10.17
CA THR A 84 -7.82 11.22 11.44
C THR A 84 -7.23 12.62 11.42
N VAL A 85 -6.56 12.99 10.32
CA VAL A 85 -6.02 14.35 10.11
C VAL A 85 -7.11 15.40 10.17
N THR A 86 -8.25 15.15 9.52
CA THR A 86 -9.37 16.10 9.53
C THR A 86 -10.02 16.18 10.90
N ARG A 87 -10.30 15.05 11.56
CA ARG A 87 -10.93 15.03 12.89
C ARG A 87 -10.09 15.73 13.96
N LYS A 88 -8.76 15.61 13.89
CA LYS A 88 -7.82 16.23 14.82
C LYS A 88 -7.38 17.64 14.40
N GLU A 89 -7.92 18.18 13.31
CA GLU A 89 -7.53 19.48 12.74
C GLU A 89 -6.01 19.64 12.56
N LEU A 90 -5.36 18.60 12.02
CA LEU A 90 -3.90 18.53 11.85
C LEU A 90 -3.39 19.17 10.56
N TRP A 91 -4.28 19.62 9.67
CA TRP A 91 -3.90 20.28 8.41
C TRP A 91 -2.90 21.45 8.58
N PRO A 92 -3.05 22.35 9.58
CA PRO A 92 -2.06 23.40 9.82
C PRO A 92 -0.68 22.87 10.21
N VAL A 93 -0.62 21.75 10.94
CA VAL A 93 0.65 21.12 11.34
C VAL A 93 1.32 20.47 10.13
N ILE A 94 0.54 19.78 9.28
CA ILE A 94 1.06 19.16 8.05
C ILE A 94 1.58 20.22 7.09
N ALA A 95 0.84 21.30 6.87
CA ALA A 95 1.29 22.43 6.05
C ALA A 95 2.56 23.11 6.61
N GLY A 96 2.65 23.28 7.94
CA GLY A 96 3.87 23.76 8.60
C GLY A 96 5.08 22.83 8.35
N ARG A 97 4.89 21.51 8.43
CA ARG A 97 5.93 20.50 8.13
C ARG A 97 6.33 20.46 6.64
N LEU A 98 5.43 20.81 5.73
CA LEU A 98 5.73 21.02 4.31
C LEU A 98 6.50 22.33 4.05
N SER A 99 6.86 23.07 5.11
CA SER A 99 7.51 24.38 5.04
C SER A 99 6.66 25.43 4.31
N ILE A 100 5.33 25.33 4.38
CA ILE A 100 4.38 26.28 3.82
C ILE A 100 4.03 27.28 4.92
N ILE A 101 4.78 28.38 4.99
CA ILE A 101 4.76 29.43 6.03
C ILE A 101 4.96 28.89 7.45
N ASN A 102 6.12 29.23 8.03
CA ASN A 102 6.44 28.82 9.39
C ASN A 102 6.19 29.98 10.36
N PHE A 103 5.14 29.87 11.17
CA PHE A 103 5.12 30.58 12.45
C PHE A 103 6.05 29.80 13.40
N PRO A 104 6.87 30.47 14.23
CA PRO A 104 7.77 29.79 15.16
C PRO A 104 6.95 29.14 16.30
N SER A 105 6.34 27.99 16.02
CA SER A 105 5.63 27.15 16.99
C SER A 105 6.22 25.74 16.97
N GLU A 106 6.15 25.04 18.10
CA GLU A 106 6.55 23.65 18.21
C GLU A 106 5.31 22.79 18.53
N PRO A 107 4.77 22.00 17.58
CA PRO A 107 5.25 21.76 16.21
C PRO A 107 4.99 22.94 15.25
N PRO A 108 5.71 23.03 14.11
CA PRO A 108 5.46 24.01 13.06
C PRO A 108 3.99 24.01 12.62
N ARG A 109 3.35 25.18 12.62
CA ARG A 109 1.97 25.35 12.13
C ARG A 109 1.91 26.45 11.10
N SER A 110 1.11 26.23 10.06
CA SER A 110 0.80 27.23 9.06
C SER A 110 -0.45 28.04 9.43
N GLY A 111 -0.71 29.10 8.66
CA GLY A 111 -2.00 29.79 8.69
C GLY A 111 -3.16 28.94 8.15
N PRO A 112 -4.42 29.35 8.42
CA PRO A 112 -5.62 28.62 8.00
C PRO A 112 -5.77 28.52 6.48
N VAL A 113 -5.34 29.55 5.73
CA VAL A 113 -5.39 29.57 4.26
C VAL A 113 -4.48 28.47 3.67
N ALA A 114 -3.24 28.38 4.14
CA ALA A 114 -2.30 27.33 3.73
C ALA A 114 -2.81 25.93 4.08
N ALA A 115 -3.36 25.76 5.30
CA ALA A 115 -3.93 24.49 5.74
C ALA A 115 -5.10 24.04 4.85
N MET A 116 -6.01 24.96 4.50
CA MET A 116 -7.13 24.69 3.60
C MET A 116 -6.65 24.33 2.19
N HIS A 117 -5.64 25.03 1.69
CA HIS A 117 -5.07 24.76 0.37
C HIS A 117 -4.43 23.36 0.31
N VAL A 118 -3.58 23.01 1.28
CA VAL A 118 -2.98 21.66 1.38
C VAL A 118 -4.05 20.56 1.48
N LYS A 119 -5.12 20.81 2.24
CA LYS A 119 -6.27 19.89 2.34
C LYS A 119 -6.94 19.68 0.98
N ASN A 120 -7.12 20.74 0.20
CA ASN A 120 -7.74 20.65 -1.13
C ASN A 120 -6.83 19.93 -2.12
N VAL A 121 -5.52 20.25 -2.14
CA VAL A 121 -4.52 19.54 -2.95
C VAL A 121 -4.51 18.05 -2.64
N TYR A 122 -4.53 17.68 -1.35
CA TYR A 122 -4.60 16.27 -0.95
C TYR A 122 -5.89 15.60 -1.47
N LYS A 123 -7.04 16.26 -1.32
CA LYS A 123 -8.33 15.72 -1.77
C LYS A 123 -8.36 15.48 -3.29
N GLU A 124 -7.85 16.44 -4.05
CA GLU A 124 -7.88 16.40 -5.51
C GLU A 124 -6.91 15.33 -6.06
N TYR A 125 -5.70 15.29 -5.51
CA TYR A 125 -4.60 14.53 -6.13
C TYR A 125 -4.26 13.22 -5.43
N LEU A 126 -4.52 13.08 -4.13
CA LEU A 126 -4.02 11.94 -3.33
C LEU A 126 -5.11 11.10 -2.69
N ALA A 127 -6.27 11.67 -2.35
CA ALA A 127 -7.26 10.97 -1.52
C ALA A 127 -7.78 9.67 -2.16
N ALA A 128 -8.09 9.69 -3.47
CA ALA A 128 -8.54 8.49 -4.17
C ALA A 128 -7.43 7.45 -4.37
N PHE A 129 -6.18 7.91 -4.59
CA PHE A 129 -5.02 7.04 -4.66
C PHE A 129 -4.75 6.34 -3.31
N ASP A 130 -4.74 7.09 -2.22
CA ASP A 130 -4.50 6.57 -0.87
C ASP A 130 -5.59 5.59 -0.43
N ALA A 131 -6.86 5.86 -0.77
CA ALA A 131 -7.96 4.95 -0.50
C ALA A 131 -7.77 3.58 -1.17
N LEU A 132 -7.33 3.57 -2.45
CA LEU A 132 -7.03 2.36 -3.19
C LEU A 132 -5.84 1.61 -2.59
N TYR A 133 -4.78 2.35 -2.24
CA TYR A 133 -3.61 1.79 -1.58
C TYR A 133 -3.97 1.10 -0.26
N MET A 134 -4.74 1.78 0.59
CA MET A 134 -5.19 1.24 1.88
C MET A 134 -6.05 -0.02 1.69
N ALA A 135 -6.98 -0.03 0.72
CA ALA A 135 -7.79 -1.20 0.42
C ALA A 135 -6.91 -2.40 0.05
N ASN A 136 -5.93 -2.21 -0.84
CA ASN A 136 -5.01 -3.27 -1.27
C ASN A 136 -4.16 -3.82 -0.11
N VAL A 137 -3.67 -2.95 0.79
CA VAL A 137 -2.89 -3.39 1.96
C VAL A 137 -3.77 -4.17 2.94
N MET A 138 -5.00 -3.72 3.19
CA MET A 138 -5.94 -4.42 4.06
C MET A 138 -6.33 -5.78 3.51
N ASP A 139 -6.57 -5.88 2.20
CA ASP A 139 -6.87 -7.16 1.54
C ASP A 139 -5.68 -8.12 1.58
N SER A 140 -4.45 -7.61 1.39
CA SER A 140 -3.23 -8.42 1.50
C SER A 140 -3.07 -9.00 2.91
N ARG A 141 -3.37 -8.22 3.95
CA ARG A 141 -3.36 -8.69 5.34
C ARG A 141 -4.44 -9.74 5.60
N ARG A 142 -5.65 -9.55 5.07
CA ARG A 142 -6.73 -10.53 5.21
C ARG A 142 -6.35 -11.86 4.58
N LYS A 143 -5.78 -11.85 3.36
CA LYS A 143 -5.30 -13.05 2.67
C LYS A 143 -4.18 -13.76 3.45
N ALA A 144 -3.24 -13.00 4.02
CA ALA A 144 -2.18 -13.57 4.86
C ALA A 144 -2.71 -14.22 6.14
N SER A 145 -3.73 -13.63 6.79
CA SER A 145 -4.38 -14.23 7.97
C SER A 145 -5.26 -15.45 7.68
N HIS A 146 -5.62 -15.66 6.41
CA HIS A 146 -6.53 -16.72 5.98
C HIS A 146 -5.81 -17.85 5.23
N THR A 147 -4.47 -17.92 5.25
CA THR A 147 -3.78 -19.17 4.91
C THR A 147 -4.08 -20.14 6.04
N PRO A 148 -5.05 -21.07 5.88
CA PRO A 148 -5.36 -22.01 6.93
C PRO A 148 -4.14 -22.91 7.03
N GLY A 149 -3.68 -23.19 8.24
CA GLY A 149 -2.75 -24.28 8.48
C GLY A 149 -3.40 -25.59 8.05
N LEU A 150 -3.36 -25.91 6.77
CA LEU A 150 -3.60 -27.24 6.21
C LEU A 150 -2.34 -28.07 6.45
N PHE A 151 -2.03 -28.29 7.73
CA PHE A 151 -1.32 -29.47 8.16
C PHE A 151 -2.30 -30.24 9.04
N PRO A 152 -2.75 -31.44 8.63
CA PRO A 152 -3.49 -32.30 9.53
C PRO A 152 -2.59 -32.63 10.73
N GLN A 153 -2.98 -32.13 11.90
CA GLN A 153 -2.40 -32.54 13.18
C GLN A 153 -2.61 -34.04 13.36
N SER A 154 -1.55 -34.81 13.18
CA SER A 154 -1.39 -36.06 13.92
C SER A 154 -1.11 -35.71 15.37
N VAL A 155 -2.04 -36.09 16.24
CA VAL A 155 -1.99 -36.03 17.70
C VAL A 155 -0.62 -36.42 18.26
N SER A 156 0.12 -35.46 18.82
CA SER A 156 1.13 -35.73 19.85
C SER A 156 1.28 -34.49 20.74
N SER A 157 0.97 -34.70 22.00
CA SER A 157 0.93 -33.74 23.09
C SER A 157 2.32 -33.24 23.49
N ALA A 158 2.57 -31.94 23.33
CA ALA A 158 3.49 -31.16 24.17
C ALA A 158 3.27 -29.65 23.96
N PRO A 159 3.16 -28.83 25.02
CA PRO A 159 3.05 -27.38 24.91
C PRO A 159 4.44 -26.74 25.16
N GLU A 160 4.96 -25.96 24.23
CA GLU A 160 5.67 -24.69 24.52
C GLU A 160 6.31 -24.06 23.27
N ALA A 161 6.36 -22.72 23.30
CA ALA A 161 7.18 -21.82 22.50
C ALA A 161 6.78 -21.56 21.04
N SER A 162 5.89 -20.57 20.88
CA SER A 162 6.09 -19.36 20.07
C SER A 162 7.27 -19.40 19.09
N ARG A 163 7.07 -19.91 17.86
CA ARG A 163 8.06 -19.78 16.78
C ARG A 163 7.64 -18.71 15.79
N SER A 164 8.36 -17.58 15.92
CA SER A 164 8.83 -16.72 14.84
C SER A 164 8.55 -17.26 13.44
N SER A 165 7.75 -16.52 12.66
CA SER A 165 7.70 -16.66 11.20
C SER A 165 9.03 -16.22 10.61
N SER A 166 10.04 -17.10 10.69
CA SER A 166 11.29 -16.96 9.96
C SER A 166 10.97 -16.95 8.45
N PRO A 167 11.51 -16.01 7.66
CA PRO A 167 11.40 -16.01 6.20
C PRO A 167 12.24 -17.11 5.51
N GLU A 168 12.95 -17.96 6.25
CA GLU A 168 13.73 -19.08 5.70
C GLU A 168 12.97 -20.09 4.80
N PRO A 169 11.74 -20.53 5.10
CA PRO A 169 11.15 -21.65 4.38
C PRO A 169 10.84 -21.28 2.92
N ALA A 170 10.61 -20.00 2.63
CA ALA A 170 10.39 -19.52 1.27
C ALA A 170 11.69 -19.51 0.44
N CYS A 171 12.84 -19.22 1.03
CA CYS A 171 14.10 -19.19 0.29
C CYS A 171 14.55 -20.61 -0.09
N MET A 172 14.33 -21.57 0.80
CA MET A 172 14.62 -22.98 0.54
C MET A 172 13.78 -23.55 -0.61
N THR A 173 12.49 -23.21 -0.73
CA THR A 173 11.65 -23.72 -1.81
C THR A 173 12.06 -23.22 -3.19
N VAL A 174 12.55 -21.97 -3.32
CA VAL A 174 13.09 -21.46 -4.60
C VAL A 174 14.32 -22.24 -5.05
N ALA A 175 15.22 -22.59 -4.11
CA ALA A 175 16.43 -23.37 -4.41
C ALA A 175 16.16 -24.83 -4.85
N HIS A 176 14.91 -25.28 -4.75
CA HIS A 176 14.47 -26.62 -5.15
C HIS A 176 13.60 -26.61 -6.43
N ALA A 177 13.25 -25.44 -6.97
CA ALA A 177 12.37 -25.31 -8.13
C ALA A 177 12.87 -26.04 -9.38
N ASP A 178 14.19 -26.10 -9.56
CA ASP A 178 14.82 -26.69 -10.75
C ASP A 178 15.03 -28.21 -10.64
N LYS A 179 14.86 -28.80 -9.44
CA LYS A 179 15.18 -30.22 -9.20
C LYS A 179 13.96 -31.10 -9.43
N PRO A 180 14.07 -32.25 -10.10
CA PRO A 180 12.94 -33.15 -10.31
C PRO A 180 12.49 -33.83 -9.00
N PRO A 181 11.22 -34.27 -8.89
CA PRO A 181 10.67 -34.85 -7.66
C PRO A 181 11.49 -36.01 -7.09
N ALA A 182 12.05 -36.86 -7.95
CA ALA A 182 12.89 -37.98 -7.53
C ALA A 182 14.13 -37.54 -6.75
N GLU A 183 14.75 -36.41 -7.15
CA GLU A 183 15.91 -35.86 -6.46
C GLU A 183 15.51 -35.18 -5.14
N LEU A 184 14.34 -34.53 -5.10
CA LEU A 184 13.80 -33.96 -3.87
C LEU A 184 13.53 -35.05 -2.81
N LYS A 185 13.00 -36.22 -3.23
CA LYS A 185 12.86 -37.40 -2.36
C LYS A 185 14.20 -37.91 -1.86
N ALA A 186 15.19 -38.01 -2.74
CA ALA A 186 16.54 -38.44 -2.36
C ALA A 186 17.21 -37.50 -1.35
N ARG A 187 16.82 -36.22 -1.33
CA ARG A 187 17.25 -35.22 -0.35
C ARG A 187 16.46 -35.24 0.97
N GLY A 188 15.51 -36.17 1.13
CA GLY A 188 14.71 -36.33 2.35
C GLY A 188 13.60 -35.28 2.51
N LEU A 189 13.21 -34.59 1.43
CA LEU A 189 12.07 -33.67 1.49
C LEU A 189 10.77 -34.46 1.61
N SER A 190 9.83 -33.91 2.38
CA SER A 190 8.53 -34.54 2.60
C SER A 190 7.66 -34.49 1.35
N GLU A 191 6.85 -35.52 1.12
CA GLU A 191 5.95 -35.60 -0.05
C GLU A 191 5.03 -34.36 -0.21
N PRO A 192 4.48 -33.76 0.87
CA PRO A 192 3.72 -32.52 0.75
C PRO A 192 4.55 -31.34 0.24
N MET A 193 5.82 -31.24 0.65
CA MET A 193 6.72 -30.19 0.16
C MET A 193 7.05 -30.41 -1.32
N ILE A 194 7.27 -31.67 -1.72
CA ILE A 194 7.52 -32.03 -3.13
C ILE A 194 6.31 -31.69 -3.99
N SER A 195 5.10 -32.05 -3.54
CA SER A 195 3.86 -31.70 -4.24
C SER A 195 3.66 -30.19 -4.32
N PHE A 196 3.99 -29.45 -3.26
CA PHE A 196 3.92 -27.99 -3.27
C PHE A 196 4.90 -27.38 -4.29
N VAL A 197 6.15 -27.83 -4.30
CA VAL A 197 7.16 -27.38 -5.28
C VAL A 197 6.71 -27.71 -6.70
N GLU A 198 6.14 -28.90 -6.93
CA GLU A 198 5.67 -29.32 -8.25
C GLU A 198 4.48 -28.48 -8.74
N ASN A 199 3.49 -28.24 -7.87
CA ASN A 199 2.31 -27.45 -8.19
C ASN A 199 2.63 -25.97 -8.44
N ASN A 200 3.74 -25.45 -7.89
CA ASN A 200 4.16 -24.06 -8.02
C ASN A 200 5.45 -23.89 -8.83
N ARG A 201 5.88 -24.94 -9.55
CA ARG A 201 7.22 -25.01 -10.17
C ARG A 201 7.51 -23.84 -11.10
N SER A 202 6.58 -23.49 -11.99
CA SER A 202 6.72 -22.36 -12.91
C SER A 202 6.93 -21.03 -12.19
N SER A 203 6.08 -20.74 -11.21
CA SER A 203 6.17 -19.52 -10.39
C SER A 203 7.49 -19.43 -9.61
N LEU A 204 7.94 -20.55 -9.06
CA LEU A 204 9.23 -20.63 -8.34
C LEU A 204 10.42 -20.45 -9.29
N GLN A 205 10.33 -20.95 -10.53
CA GLN A 205 11.35 -20.77 -11.57
C GLN A 205 11.43 -19.31 -12.03
N ASP A 206 10.29 -18.65 -12.26
CA ASP A 206 10.23 -17.23 -12.61
C ASP A 206 10.90 -16.39 -11.51
N MET A 207 10.56 -16.66 -10.24
CA MET A 207 11.16 -15.96 -9.10
C MET A 207 12.67 -16.24 -8.94
N SER A 208 13.13 -17.45 -9.28
CA SER A 208 14.56 -17.79 -9.32
C SER A 208 15.31 -17.04 -10.42
N ALA A 209 14.70 -16.89 -11.60
CA ALA A 209 15.25 -16.13 -12.71
C ALA A 209 15.36 -14.63 -12.36
N ASP A 210 14.34 -14.06 -11.72
CA ASP A 210 14.35 -12.67 -11.26
C ASP A 210 15.46 -12.40 -10.24
N GLN A 211 15.71 -13.33 -9.31
CA GLN A 211 16.82 -13.19 -8.36
C GLN A 211 18.18 -13.18 -9.06
N LYS A 212 18.39 -14.02 -10.08
CA LYS A 212 19.63 -14.05 -10.87
C LYS A 212 19.83 -12.74 -11.64
N ASN A 213 18.79 -12.27 -12.32
CA ASN A 213 18.84 -11.01 -13.05
C ASN A 213 19.22 -9.83 -12.13
N PHE A 214 18.66 -9.80 -10.92
CA PHE A 214 18.97 -8.76 -9.95
C PHE A 214 20.42 -8.80 -9.46
N MET A 215 20.96 -10.00 -9.20
CA MET A 215 22.36 -10.16 -8.79
C MET A 215 23.35 -9.79 -9.90
N ASP A 216 23.03 -10.12 -11.15
CA ASP A 216 23.85 -9.73 -12.30
C ASP A 216 23.85 -8.21 -12.49
N GLU A 217 22.71 -7.56 -12.31
CA GLU A 217 22.58 -6.10 -12.44
C GLU A 217 23.34 -5.34 -11.33
N THR A 218 23.30 -5.85 -10.09
CA THR A 218 24.08 -5.27 -8.98
C THR A 218 25.58 -5.50 -9.14
N SER A 219 26.00 -6.66 -9.66
CA SER A 219 27.42 -6.95 -9.91
C SER A 219 28.01 -6.10 -11.05
N ARG A 220 27.19 -5.72 -12.04
CA ARG A 220 27.63 -4.92 -13.20
C ARG A 220 27.77 -3.43 -12.89
N SER A 221 27.18 -2.93 -11.81
CA SER A 221 27.23 -1.51 -11.44
C SER A 221 28.48 -1.11 -10.63
N GLN A 222 29.42 -2.02 -10.37
CA GLN A 222 30.57 -1.78 -9.50
C GLN A 222 31.92 -1.87 -10.23
N PHE A 223 32.11 -1.04 -11.27
CA PHE A 223 33.44 -0.61 -11.69
C PHE A 223 33.45 0.91 -11.96
N PRO A 224 34.29 1.69 -11.23
CA PRO A 224 34.44 3.12 -11.43
C PRO A 224 35.64 3.44 -12.30
N GLN A 225 35.45 3.94 -13.53
CA GLN A 225 36.45 4.75 -14.27
C GLN A 225 35.76 5.68 -15.27
N ASP A 226 35.48 6.91 -14.85
CA ASP A 226 36.28 8.12 -15.20
C ASP A 226 35.46 9.39 -14.95
N PRO A 227 36.07 10.46 -14.40
CA PRO A 227 35.42 11.75 -14.27
C PRO A 227 35.46 12.50 -15.59
N MET A 228 34.50 13.40 -15.79
CA MET A 228 34.34 14.33 -16.92
C MET A 228 33.50 13.80 -18.09
N SER A 229 32.18 13.82 -17.96
CA SER A 229 31.37 14.68 -18.85
C SER A 229 29.92 14.68 -18.37
N GLY A 230 29.41 15.86 -18.05
CA GLY A 230 28.01 16.03 -17.70
C GLY A 230 27.13 15.72 -18.91
N ASN A 231 26.32 14.67 -18.80
CA ASN A 231 25.14 14.57 -19.63
C ASN A 231 24.04 13.78 -18.89
N VAL A 232 23.02 14.51 -18.46
CA VAL A 232 21.86 13.99 -17.75
C VAL A 232 20.98 13.26 -18.77
N ASN A 233 21.15 11.96 -18.89
CA ASN A 233 20.28 11.12 -19.71
C ASN A 233 19.31 10.33 -18.82
N VAL A 234 18.32 11.05 -18.29
CA VAL A 234 17.09 10.44 -17.73
C VAL A 234 16.18 10.15 -18.91
N GLY A 235 16.32 8.98 -19.53
CA GLY A 235 15.46 8.64 -20.65
C GLY A 235 15.81 7.30 -21.25
N ARG A 236 15.35 6.19 -20.64
CA ARG A 236 15.21 4.91 -21.37
C ARG A 236 14.33 3.83 -20.75
N THR A 237 13.65 4.06 -19.62
CA THR A 237 12.64 3.12 -19.09
C THR A 237 11.19 3.46 -19.44
N PHE A 238 10.92 4.58 -20.11
CA PHE A 238 9.54 5.03 -20.42
C PHE A 238 8.86 4.33 -21.61
N THR A 239 9.60 3.68 -22.51
CA THR A 239 9.02 3.12 -23.75
C THR A 239 8.27 1.80 -23.55
N ASN A 240 8.65 0.98 -22.58
CA ASN A 240 7.98 -0.32 -22.38
C ASN A 240 6.59 -0.18 -21.73
N TYR A 241 6.40 0.80 -20.84
CA TYR A 241 5.11 1.00 -20.17
C TYR A 241 4.05 1.61 -21.09
N LEU A 242 4.45 2.48 -22.02
CA LEU A 242 3.53 3.05 -23.00
C LEU A 242 2.98 1.97 -23.95
N LEU A 243 3.82 1.00 -24.35
CA LEU A 243 3.40 -0.09 -25.23
C LEU A 243 2.43 -1.04 -24.53
N VAL A 244 2.72 -1.42 -23.28
CA VAL A 244 1.84 -2.30 -22.49
C VAL A 244 0.51 -1.61 -22.17
N SER A 245 0.53 -0.32 -21.81
CA SER A 245 -0.69 0.45 -21.55
C SER A 245 -1.53 0.67 -22.81
N LEU A 246 -0.89 0.90 -23.96
CA LEU A 246 -1.58 1.02 -25.25
C LEU A 246 -2.23 -0.31 -25.66
N LEU A 247 -1.53 -1.43 -25.47
CA LEU A 247 -2.07 -2.77 -25.74
C LEU A 247 -3.27 -3.10 -24.83
N LEU A 248 -3.22 -2.75 -23.55
CA LEU A 248 -4.34 -2.91 -22.62
C LEU A 248 -5.55 -2.03 -23.00
N SER A 249 -5.34 -0.77 -23.39
CA SER A 249 -6.42 0.10 -23.88
C SER A 249 -7.03 -0.41 -25.20
N ILE A 250 -6.21 -0.90 -26.13
CA ILE A 250 -6.70 -1.49 -27.39
C ILE A 250 -7.50 -2.76 -27.12
N MET A 251 -7.02 -3.65 -26.24
CA MET A 251 -7.78 -4.84 -25.83
C MET A 251 -9.12 -4.48 -25.21
N PHE A 252 -9.18 -3.44 -24.37
CA PHE A 252 -10.42 -3.00 -23.74
C PHE A 252 -11.43 -2.44 -24.75
N LEU A 253 -10.96 -1.67 -25.75
CA LEU A 253 -11.80 -1.16 -26.83
C LEU A 253 -12.32 -2.28 -27.74
N ILE A 254 -11.50 -3.28 -28.06
CA ILE A 254 -11.92 -4.44 -28.86
C ILE A 254 -12.99 -5.25 -28.11
N VAL A 255 -12.79 -5.51 -26.82
CA VAL A 255 -13.79 -6.22 -26.01
C VAL A 255 -15.08 -5.40 -25.92
N CYS A 256 -15.04 -4.09 -25.72
CA CYS A 256 -16.25 -3.27 -25.72
C CYS A 256 -16.99 -3.28 -27.08
N SER A 257 -16.27 -3.28 -28.20
CA SER A 257 -16.88 -3.28 -29.54
C SER A 257 -17.49 -4.63 -29.94
N VAL A 258 -17.12 -5.73 -29.31
CA VAL A 258 -17.69 -7.06 -29.59
C VAL A 258 -18.95 -7.33 -28.76
N TYR A 259 -19.13 -6.61 -27.65
CA TYR A 259 -20.21 -6.82 -26.69
C TYR A 259 -21.27 -5.70 -26.66
N CYS A 260 -21.19 -4.73 -27.57
CA CYS A 260 -22.21 -3.70 -27.83
C CYS A 260 -22.65 -3.77 -29.30
#